data_AF-A0A023H2R7-F1
#
_entry.id   AF-A0A023H2R7-F1
#
_cell.length_a   1.000
_cell.length_b   1.000
_cell.length_c   1.000
_cell.angle_alpha   90.00
_cell.angle_beta   90.00
_cell.angle_gamma   90.00
#
_symmetry.space_group_name_H-M   'P 1'
#
loop_
_entity.id
_entity.type
_entity.pdbx_description
1 polymer ?
#
loop_
_entity_poly.entity_id
_entity_poly.type
_entity_poly.pdbx_seq_one_letter_code
_entity_poly.pdbx_strand_id
1 'polypeptide(L)'
;GGGADGSIITFEDIEMTQPANNGLDEIIEKQLALIKAHNISAGDFIQFAGAVGVSNCPGAPRLEFLLGRPAATSPAPAGLVPEPFDSIDKILARFADVNFSPEEVVALLASHTIAAADHVDETIPGSPFDSTP
;
A
#
# COMPACT_ATOMS: atom_id res chain seq x y z
N GLY A 1 8.78 10.60 6.46
CA GLY A 1 8.82 9.30 5.77
C GLY A 1 9.41 9.52 4.39
N GLY A 2 10.15 8.56 3.86
CA GLY A 2 10.80 8.67 2.55
C GLY A 2 9.89 8.34 1.36
N GLY A 3 8.60 8.09 1.59
CA GLY A 3 7.63 7.81 0.55
C GLY A 3 7.71 6.35 0.09
N ALA A 4 7.78 6.12 -1.22
CA ALA A 4 7.96 4.77 -1.77
C ALA A 4 9.43 4.32 -1.65
N ASP A 5 9.93 4.12 -0.44
CA ASP A 5 11.32 3.72 -0.14
C ASP A 5 11.45 2.29 0.42
N GLY A 6 10.32 1.63 0.71
CA GLY A 6 10.28 0.30 1.32
C GLY A 6 10.54 0.31 2.83
N SER A 7 10.34 1.45 3.50
CA SER A 7 10.48 1.56 4.95
C SER A 7 9.56 0.59 5.70
N ILE A 8 8.35 0.32 5.20
CA ILE A 8 7.41 -0.61 5.80
C ILE A 8 7.94 -2.05 5.94
N ILE A 9 8.84 -2.46 5.05
CA ILE A 9 9.55 -3.75 5.13
C ILE A 9 10.84 -3.62 5.96
N THR A 10 11.54 -2.48 5.84
CA THR A 10 12.85 -2.27 6.47
C THR A 10 12.75 -2.02 7.98
N PHE A 11 11.68 -1.35 8.41
CA PHE A 11 11.37 -0.96 9.77
C PHE A 11 9.98 -1.50 10.18
N GLU A 12 9.71 -2.75 9.78
CA GLU A 12 8.44 -3.45 10.01
C GLU A 12 8.05 -3.46 11.50
N ASP A 13 9.02 -3.66 12.39
CA ASP A 13 8.86 -3.67 13.85
C ASP A 13 8.32 -2.35 14.42
N ILE A 14 8.48 -1.25 13.69
CA ILE A 14 7.96 0.07 14.05
C ILE A 14 6.69 0.37 13.27
N GLU A 15 6.69 0.21 11.95
CA GLU A 15 5.58 0.64 11.09
C GLU A 15 4.34 -0.24 11.23
N MET A 16 4.49 -1.54 11.53
CA MET A 16 3.36 -2.44 11.76
C MET A 16 2.68 -2.23 13.12
N THR A 17 3.26 -1.40 14.01
CA THR A 17 2.59 -1.00 15.25
C THR A 17 1.51 0.08 15.02
N GLN A 18 1.47 0.67 13.82
CA GLN A 18 0.48 1.69 13.48
C GLN A 18 -0.87 1.03 13.13
N PRO A 19 -2.00 1.46 13.73
CA PRO A 19 -3.31 0.84 13.52
C PRO A 19 -3.74 0.75 12.04
N ALA A 20 -3.42 1.78 11.25
CA ALA A 20 -3.76 1.84 9.84
C ALA A 20 -3.05 0.79 8.95
N ASN A 21 -2.00 0.13 9.47
CA ASN A 21 -1.24 -0.90 8.74
C ASN A 21 -1.67 -2.33 9.13
N ASN A 22 -2.73 -2.50 9.92
CA ASN A 22 -3.17 -3.82 10.37
C ASN A 22 -3.41 -4.79 9.19
N GLY A 23 -2.80 -5.98 9.26
CA GLY A 23 -2.89 -7.03 8.22
C GLY A 23 -1.83 -6.98 7.10
N LEU A 24 -0.94 -5.98 7.09
CA LEU A 24 0.13 -5.92 6.08
C LEU A 24 1.33 -6.84 6.39
N ASP A 25 1.43 -7.37 7.60
CA ASP A 25 2.48 -8.32 8.02
C ASP A 25 2.50 -9.59 7.16
N GLU A 26 1.32 -10.14 6.84
CA GLU A 26 1.23 -11.35 6.03
C GLU A 26 1.87 -11.16 4.63
N ILE A 27 1.57 -10.03 3.97
CA ILE A 27 2.13 -9.76 2.64
C ILE A 27 3.60 -9.36 2.70
N ILE A 28 4.03 -8.67 3.76
CA ILE A 28 5.45 -8.36 4.00
C ILE A 28 6.26 -9.65 4.13
N GLU A 29 5.80 -10.61 4.95
CA GLU A 29 6.46 -11.91 5.13
C GLU A 29 6.60 -12.67 3.79
N LYS A 30 5.53 -12.69 2.99
CA LYS A 30 5.53 -13.33 1.66
C LYS A 30 6.51 -12.67 0.68
N GLN A 31 6.62 -11.34 0.70
CA GLN A 31 7.53 -10.62 -0.20
C GLN A 31 8.99 -10.70 0.23
N LEU A 32 9.28 -10.78 1.53
CA LEU A 32 10.64 -10.83 2.07
C LEU A 32 11.48 -11.96 1.48
N ALA A 33 10.90 -13.14 1.24
CA ALA A 33 11.62 -14.26 0.62
C ALA A 33 12.07 -13.93 -0.81
N LEU A 34 11.21 -13.27 -1.59
CA LEU A 34 11.50 -12.85 -2.96
C LEU A 34 12.51 -11.69 -3.00
N ILE A 35 12.37 -10.71 -2.12
CA ILE A 35 13.34 -9.62 -1.97
C ILE A 35 14.72 -10.14 -1.58
N LYS A 36 14.81 -11.15 -0.71
CA LYS A 36 16.11 -11.76 -0.35
C LYS A 36 16.70 -12.59 -1.49
N ALA A 37 15.84 -13.22 -2.30
CA ALA A 37 16.28 -14.03 -3.44
C ALA A 37 16.74 -13.20 -4.64
N HIS A 38 16.26 -11.95 -4.76
CA HIS A 38 16.54 -11.07 -5.88
C HIS A 38 17.23 -9.79 -5.38
N ASN A 39 18.36 -9.40 -5.98
CA ASN A 39 19.11 -8.21 -5.54
C ASN A 39 18.42 -6.89 -5.94
N ILE A 40 17.25 -6.62 -5.38
CA ILE A 40 16.39 -5.46 -5.62
C ILE A 40 16.02 -4.81 -4.27
N SER A 41 15.89 -3.49 -4.23
CA SER A 41 15.49 -2.82 -2.99
C SER A 41 14.03 -3.14 -2.63
N ALA A 42 13.69 -3.09 -1.33
CA ALA A 42 12.32 -3.31 -0.88
C ALA A 42 11.34 -2.31 -1.54
N GLY A 43 11.74 -1.04 -1.65
CA GLY A 43 10.93 -0.01 -2.31
C GLY A 43 10.65 -0.32 -3.78
N ASP A 44 11.66 -0.79 -4.53
CA ASP A 44 11.46 -1.19 -5.92
C ASP A 44 10.61 -2.46 -6.02
N PHE A 45 10.83 -3.44 -5.14
CA PHE A 45 10.07 -4.68 -5.16
C PHE A 45 8.58 -4.47 -4.89
N ILE A 46 8.21 -3.65 -3.90
CA ILE A 46 6.80 -3.34 -3.58
C ILE A 46 6.10 -2.77 -4.82
N GLN A 47 6.74 -1.80 -5.49
CA GLN A 47 6.19 -1.13 -6.67
C GLN A 47 6.13 -2.06 -7.88
N PHE A 48 7.15 -2.92 -8.04
CA PHE A 48 7.17 -3.95 -9.07
C PHE A 48 6.04 -4.97 -8.88
N ALA A 49 5.91 -5.50 -7.66
CA ALA A 49 4.88 -6.47 -7.30
C ALA A 49 3.47 -5.90 -7.50
N GLY A 50 3.24 -4.64 -7.11
CA GLY A 50 1.98 -3.94 -7.38
C GLY A 50 1.68 -3.80 -8.88
N ALA A 51 2.65 -3.31 -9.67
CA ALA A 51 2.47 -3.15 -11.11
C ALA A 51 2.21 -4.47 -11.85
N VAL A 52 2.91 -5.54 -11.47
CA VAL A 52 2.69 -6.88 -12.01
C VAL A 52 1.34 -7.44 -11.55
N GLY A 53 1.01 -7.31 -10.26
CA GLY A 53 -0.26 -7.75 -9.69
C GLY A 53 -1.46 -7.16 -10.41
N VAL A 54 -1.48 -5.83 -10.54
CA VAL A 54 -2.54 -5.09 -11.27
C VAL A 54 -2.65 -5.58 -12.73
N SER A 55 -1.53 -5.88 -13.40
CA SER A 55 -1.57 -6.33 -14.80
C SER A 55 -2.19 -7.72 -15.00
N ASN A 56 -2.39 -8.49 -13.93
CA ASN A 56 -3.11 -9.77 -13.99
C ASN A 56 -4.63 -9.59 -13.94
N CYS A 57 -5.13 -8.41 -13.58
CA CYS A 57 -6.56 -8.12 -13.46
C CYS A 57 -7.14 -7.72 -14.84
N PRO A 58 -8.17 -8.40 -15.35
CA PRO A 58 -8.81 -8.03 -16.62
C PRO A 58 -9.32 -6.59 -16.62
N GLY A 59 -8.96 -5.81 -17.65
CA GLY A 59 -9.36 -4.41 -17.78
C GLY A 59 -8.46 -3.40 -17.06
N ALA A 60 -7.48 -3.87 -16.29
CA ALA A 60 -6.55 -2.99 -15.60
C ALA A 60 -5.59 -2.27 -16.55
N PRO A 61 -5.16 -1.04 -16.22
CA PRO A 61 -4.10 -0.37 -16.93
C PRO A 61 -2.76 -1.08 -16.67
N ARG A 62 -1.80 -0.87 -17.58
CA ARG A 62 -0.40 -1.23 -17.32
C ARG A 62 0.29 -0.06 -16.63
N LEU A 63 0.55 -0.20 -15.33
CA LEU A 63 1.26 0.82 -14.55
C LEU A 63 2.71 0.98 -15.03
N GLU A 64 3.23 2.20 -14.96
CA GLU A 64 4.64 2.47 -15.16
C GLU A 64 5.45 1.89 -13.99
N PHE A 65 6.60 1.29 -14.30
CA PHE A 65 7.55 0.83 -13.30
C PHE A 65 8.91 1.47 -13.55
N LEU A 66 9.40 2.18 -12.53
CA LEU A 66 10.74 2.77 -12.49
C LEU A 66 11.57 2.05 -11.43
N LEU A 67 12.82 1.73 -11.76
CA LEU A 67 13.77 1.03 -10.90
C LEU A 67 14.85 2.00 -10.40
N GLY A 68 15.25 1.90 -9.13
CA GLY A 68 16.37 2.64 -8.57
C GLY A 68 16.13 3.26 -7.20
N ARG A 69 15.11 2.82 -6.45
CA ARG A 69 14.87 3.33 -5.09
C ARG A 69 16.01 2.89 -4.16
N PRO A 70 16.62 3.82 -3.40
CA PRO A 70 17.58 3.46 -2.36
C PRO A 70 16.88 2.75 -1.20
N ALA A 71 17.66 2.09 -0.35
CA ALA A 71 17.14 1.56 0.91
C ALA A 71 16.61 2.69 1.80
N ALA A 72 15.49 2.46 2.48
CA ALA A 72 14.94 3.38 3.45
C ALA A 72 15.94 3.66 4.59
N THR A 73 16.01 4.91 5.04
CA THR A 73 16.96 5.35 6.08
C THR A 73 16.30 5.63 7.43
N SER A 74 14.97 5.66 7.48
CA SER A 74 14.17 5.89 8.69
C SER A 74 12.75 5.34 8.53
N PRO A 75 12.06 4.96 9.61
CA PRO A 75 10.65 4.58 9.56
C PRO A 75 9.75 5.77 9.19
N ALA A 76 8.57 5.46 8.64
CA ALA A 76 7.52 6.45 8.45
C ALA A 76 6.98 6.96 9.80
N PRO A 77 6.76 8.27 9.97
CA PRO A 77 6.00 8.82 11.09
C PRO A 77 4.59 8.19 11.20
N ALA A 78 4.04 8.16 12.41
CA ALA A 78 2.68 7.69 12.63
C ALA A 78 1.61 8.63 12.04
N GLY A 79 0.45 8.08 11.71
CA GLY A 79 -0.73 8.84 11.28
C GLY A 79 -0.66 9.41 9.86
N LEU A 80 0.21 8.83 9.01
CA LEU A 80 0.33 9.23 7.61
C LEU A 80 -0.59 8.43 6.66
N VAL A 81 -1.05 7.25 7.08
CA VAL A 81 -1.98 6.40 6.32
C VAL A 81 -3.42 6.73 6.77
N PRO A 82 -4.33 7.08 5.86
CA PRO A 82 -5.74 7.32 6.20
C PRO A 82 -6.44 6.07 6.76
N GLU A 83 -7.33 6.27 7.72
CA GLU A 83 -8.15 5.20 8.30
C GLU A 83 -9.60 5.23 7.74
N PRO A 84 -10.32 4.10 7.68
CA PRO A 84 -11.66 4.04 7.07
C PRO A 84 -12.73 4.85 7.81
N PHE A 85 -12.45 5.27 9.04
CA PHE A 85 -13.32 6.11 9.87
C PHE A 85 -12.91 7.59 9.88
N ASP A 86 -11.89 7.97 9.10
CA ASP A 86 -11.50 9.36 8.95
C ASP A 86 -12.55 10.16 8.17
N SER A 87 -12.70 11.44 8.50
CA SER A 87 -13.54 12.33 7.72
C SER A 87 -12.95 12.60 6.34
N ILE A 88 -13.80 12.93 5.37
CA ILE A 88 -13.38 13.31 4.01
C ILE A 88 -12.36 14.45 4.06
N ASP A 89 -12.58 15.48 4.88
CA ASP A 89 -11.64 16.61 5.03
C ASP A 89 -10.26 16.15 5.52
N LYS A 90 -10.20 15.20 6.47
CA LYS A 90 -8.93 14.65 6.96
C LYS A 90 -8.22 13.85 5.86
N ILE A 91 -8.95 13.03 5.12
CA ILE A 91 -8.39 12.23 4.01
C ILE A 91 -7.84 13.15 2.92
N LEU A 92 -8.64 14.11 2.46
CA LEU A 92 -8.23 15.03 1.39
C LEU A 92 -7.07 15.93 1.82
N ALA A 93 -7.04 16.40 3.07
CA ALA A 93 -5.89 17.13 3.60
C ALA A 93 -4.61 16.28 3.61
N ARG A 94 -4.69 15.01 4.02
CA ARG A 94 -3.56 14.08 4.06
C ARG A 94 -2.97 13.80 2.67
N PHE A 95 -3.81 13.70 1.65
CA PHE A 95 -3.38 13.54 0.26
C PHE A 95 -2.86 14.86 -0.34
N ALA A 96 -3.46 16.00 0.00
CA ALA A 96 -2.97 17.31 -0.42
C ALA A 96 -1.56 17.60 0.11
N ASP A 97 -1.23 17.15 1.32
CA ASP A 97 0.13 17.25 1.91
C ASP A 97 1.21 16.52 1.07
N VAL A 98 0.81 15.56 0.25
CA VAL A 98 1.69 14.83 -0.70
C VAL A 98 1.35 15.15 -2.15
N ASN A 99 0.71 16.30 -2.37
CA ASN A 99 0.46 16.93 -3.67
C ASN A 99 -0.50 16.13 -4.59
N PHE A 100 -1.53 15.51 -4.01
CA PHE A 100 -2.66 14.94 -4.73
C PHE A 100 -3.92 15.81 -4.60
N SER A 101 -4.61 16.01 -5.72
CA SER A 101 -5.94 16.62 -5.79
C SER A 101 -7.04 15.64 -5.35
N PRO A 102 -8.23 16.14 -4.93
CA PRO A 102 -9.37 15.28 -4.63
C PRO A 102 -9.75 14.32 -5.77
N GLU A 103 -9.66 14.78 -7.02
CA GLU A 103 -9.92 13.96 -8.20
C GLU A 103 -8.92 12.79 -8.33
N GLU A 104 -7.66 13.02 -8.01
CA GLU A 104 -6.65 11.97 -8.01
C GLU A 104 -6.84 11.00 -6.84
N VAL A 105 -7.32 11.46 -5.67
CA VAL A 105 -7.70 10.56 -4.56
C VAL A 105 -8.82 9.62 -4.99
N VAL A 106 -9.84 10.14 -5.68
CA VAL A 106 -10.92 9.32 -6.23
C VAL A 106 -10.37 8.31 -7.26
N ALA A 107 -9.43 8.74 -8.13
CA ALA A 107 -8.80 7.84 -9.09
C ALA A 107 -7.98 6.73 -8.40
N LEU A 108 -7.24 7.03 -7.33
CA LEU A 108 -6.48 6.04 -6.56
C LEU A 108 -7.39 5.02 -5.84
N LEU A 109 -8.58 5.44 -5.40
CA LEU A 109 -9.58 4.54 -4.80
C LEU A 109 -10.17 3.54 -5.80
N ALA A 110 -9.91 3.66 -7.11
CA ALA A 110 -10.21 2.59 -8.06
C ALA A 110 -9.51 1.27 -7.69
N SER A 111 -8.42 1.32 -6.91
CA SER A 111 -7.81 0.12 -6.32
C SER A 111 -8.80 -0.75 -5.52
N HIS A 112 -9.87 -0.18 -4.98
CA HIS A 112 -10.89 -0.93 -4.25
C HIS A 112 -11.75 -1.83 -5.15
N THR A 113 -11.64 -1.74 -6.48
CA THR A 113 -12.36 -2.65 -7.41
C THR A 113 -11.71 -4.04 -7.51
N ILE A 114 -10.51 -4.22 -6.95
CA ILE A 114 -9.78 -5.49 -6.91
C ILE A 114 -9.26 -5.76 -5.49
N ALA A 115 -10.14 -5.57 -4.50
CA ALA A 115 -9.78 -5.60 -3.09
C ALA A 115 -10.90 -6.16 -2.18
N ALA A 116 -10.47 -6.55 -0.98
CA ALA A 116 -11.32 -7.06 0.09
C ALA A 116 -10.81 -6.56 1.46
N ALA A 117 -11.59 -6.79 2.51
CA ALA A 117 -11.23 -6.46 3.88
C ALA A 117 -11.18 -7.70 4.77
N ASP A 118 -10.08 -7.83 5.53
CA ASP A 118 -9.88 -8.94 6.48
C ASP A 118 -10.11 -8.53 7.94
N HIS A 119 -9.74 -7.29 8.31
CA HIS A 119 -9.66 -6.84 9.70
C HIS A 119 -10.66 -5.76 10.10
N VAL A 120 -11.55 -5.33 9.20
CA VAL A 120 -12.63 -4.40 9.54
C VAL A 120 -13.74 -5.13 10.31
N ASP A 121 -14.10 -6.32 9.85
CA ASP A 121 -14.99 -7.27 10.53
C ASP A 121 -14.36 -8.66 10.48
N GLU A 122 -13.72 -9.07 11.57
CA GLU A 122 -13.00 -10.35 11.68
C GLU A 122 -13.92 -11.58 11.65
N THR A 123 -15.25 -11.39 11.66
CA THR A 123 -16.20 -12.51 11.49
C THR A 123 -16.39 -12.91 10.04
N ILE A 124 -15.98 -12.07 9.08
CA ILE A 124 -16.15 -12.26 7.63
C ILE A 124 -14.92 -11.78 6.84
N PRO A 125 -13.71 -12.31 7.11
CA PRO A 125 -12.50 -11.91 6.38
C PRO A 125 -12.59 -12.26 4.90
N GLY A 126 -11.93 -11.49 4.04
CA GLY A 126 -11.96 -11.62 2.60
C GLY A 126 -13.24 -11.10 1.94
N SER A 127 -14.06 -10.32 2.67
CA SER A 127 -15.28 -9.72 2.09
C SER A 127 -14.90 -8.62 1.09
N PRO A 128 -15.29 -8.72 -0.19
CA PRO A 128 -14.87 -7.77 -1.22
C PRO A 128 -15.61 -6.44 -1.12
N PHE A 129 -14.99 -5.37 -1.65
CA PHE A 129 -15.63 -4.06 -1.70
C PHE A 129 -16.64 -3.90 -2.85
N ASP A 130 -16.55 -4.73 -3.88
CA ASP A 130 -17.54 -4.81 -4.95
C ASP A 130 -17.87 -6.28 -5.32
N SER A 131 -18.66 -6.50 -6.38
CA SER A 131 -19.10 -7.83 -6.80
C SER A 131 -18.09 -8.59 -7.69
N THR A 132 -16.96 -7.97 -8.06
CA THR A 132 -15.98 -8.47 -9.03
C THR A 132 -14.53 -8.14 -8.61
N PRO A 133 -14.08 -8.59 -7.43
CA PRO A 133 -12.72 -8.35 -6.94
C PRO A 133 -11.64 -9.06 -7.77
#